data_AF-A0A940C6U5-F1
#
_entry.id   AF-A0A940C6U5-F1
#
_cell.length_a   1.000
_cell.length_b   1.000
_cell.length_c   1.000
_cell.angle_alpha   90.00
_cell.angle_beta   90.00
_cell.angle_gamma   90.00
#
_symmetry.space_group_name_H-M   'P 1'
#
loop_
_entity.id
_entity.type
_entity.pdbx_description
1 polymer ?
#
loop_
_entity_poly.entity_id
_entity_poly.type
_entity_poly.pdbx_seq_one_letter_code
_entity_poly.pdbx_strand_id
1 'polypeptide(L)'
;MTDYLSKGAPREGELEKINRYALSPLNEEEVYTFGVVLCDNEIDRDFERFSAEALKALAPMFEGRTGIFDHSGSAKDQSARIFECSCCEDPFRRTSAGENYACIKARAYMPKTEKNRNLIEEIESGIRKETSVGCSVNEKICSVCGEDIRRCSHIKGRFYDGKLCHAVLASPADAYEWSFVAVPAQKASGVTKSFDFSEKGEGGSFGELLSLASQGEKYRASLMRDCVVKCCELFPDIESAFFRELLARADADAIQRLNKSLRARGEGGISRPQFERKSGAQSDANNQFRI
;
A
#
# COMPACT_ATOMS: atom_id res chain seq x y z
N MET A 1 -30.65 11.09 -25.33
CA MET A 1 -31.09 10.08 -24.33
C MET A 1 -30.28 8.84 -24.61
N THR A 2 -28.98 8.96 -24.40
CA THR A 2 -27.94 8.19 -25.07
C THR A 2 -26.86 7.93 -24.04
N ASP A 3 -26.42 6.67 -23.96
CA ASP A 3 -25.23 6.19 -23.23
C ASP A 3 -25.38 5.69 -21.78
N TYR A 4 -26.43 4.90 -21.50
CA TYR A 4 -26.49 4.03 -20.30
C TYR A 4 -25.98 2.60 -20.55
N LEU A 5 -25.58 2.26 -21.78
CA LEU A 5 -25.23 0.87 -22.15
C LEU A 5 -23.80 0.45 -21.76
N SER A 6 -22.96 1.34 -21.21
CA SER A 6 -21.56 1.01 -20.87
C SER A 6 -21.27 0.87 -19.37
N LYS A 7 -22.15 1.37 -18.48
CA LYS A 7 -21.90 1.35 -17.03
C LYS A 7 -22.28 0.01 -16.41
N GLY A 8 -21.29 -0.65 -15.83
CA GLY A 8 -21.43 -1.97 -15.23
C GLY A 8 -21.67 -3.11 -16.23
N ALA A 9 -21.48 -2.89 -17.54
CA ALA A 9 -21.41 -4.00 -18.48
C ALA A 9 -20.24 -4.94 -18.12
N PRO A 10 -20.35 -6.26 -18.36
CA PRO A 10 -19.22 -7.17 -18.25
C PRO A 10 -18.07 -6.72 -19.16
N ARG A 11 -16.85 -6.82 -18.66
CA ARG A 11 -15.62 -6.69 -19.45
C ARG A 11 -15.38 -7.98 -20.23
N GLU A 12 -14.46 -7.92 -21.19
CA GLU A 12 -14.04 -9.07 -21.98
C GLU A 12 -13.70 -10.29 -21.08
N GLY A 13 -14.31 -11.44 -21.39
CA GLY A 13 -14.13 -12.70 -20.65
C GLY A 13 -14.88 -12.79 -19.31
N GLU A 14 -15.47 -11.72 -18.78
CA GLU A 14 -16.20 -11.78 -17.51
C GLU A 14 -17.55 -12.46 -17.65
N LEU A 15 -18.22 -12.30 -18.80
CA LEU A 15 -19.50 -12.95 -19.06
C LEU A 15 -19.38 -14.49 -18.97
N GLU A 16 -18.26 -15.05 -19.42
CA GLU A 16 -17.98 -16.48 -19.27
C GLU A 16 -17.86 -16.88 -17.80
N LYS A 17 -17.13 -16.10 -17.00
CA LYS A 17 -17.00 -16.34 -15.54
C LYS A 17 -18.34 -16.26 -14.83
N ILE A 18 -19.17 -15.28 -15.19
CA ILE A 18 -20.53 -15.10 -14.66
C ILE A 18 -21.39 -16.32 -15.01
N ASN A 19 -21.36 -16.77 -16.26
CA ASN A 19 -22.15 -17.89 -16.75
C ASN A 19 -21.78 -19.25 -16.13
N ARG A 20 -20.61 -19.38 -15.47
CA ARG A 20 -20.30 -20.57 -14.63
C ARG A 20 -21.25 -20.70 -13.42
N TYR A 21 -21.87 -19.61 -12.99
CA TYR A 21 -22.80 -19.58 -11.86
C TYR A 21 -24.27 -19.46 -12.27
N ALA A 22 -24.55 -19.18 -13.54
CA ALA A 22 -25.91 -19.07 -14.06
C ALA A 22 -26.42 -20.45 -14.51
N LEU A 23 -27.72 -20.71 -14.31
CA LEU A 23 -28.36 -21.94 -14.79
C LEU A 23 -28.70 -21.89 -16.28
N SER A 24 -29.00 -20.69 -16.78
CA SER A 24 -29.20 -20.40 -18.20
C SER A 24 -28.19 -19.33 -18.62
N PRO A 25 -27.64 -19.40 -19.85
CA PRO A 25 -26.71 -18.38 -20.33
C PRO A 25 -27.34 -16.98 -20.28
N LEU A 26 -26.63 -16.05 -19.65
CA LEU A 26 -26.94 -14.63 -19.63
C LEU A 26 -26.13 -13.91 -20.71
N ASN A 27 -26.69 -12.84 -21.27
CA ASN A 27 -25.99 -11.89 -22.14
C ASN A 27 -25.55 -10.62 -21.39
N GLU A 28 -24.81 -9.74 -22.08
CA GLU A 28 -24.24 -8.51 -21.50
C GLU A 28 -25.32 -7.50 -21.08
N GLU A 29 -26.43 -7.47 -21.81
CA GLU A 29 -27.57 -6.60 -21.55
C GLU A 29 -28.37 -7.03 -20.31
N GLU A 30 -28.30 -8.31 -19.93
CA GLU A 30 -29.01 -8.91 -18.79
C GLU A 30 -28.29 -8.76 -17.45
N VAL A 31 -27.00 -8.40 -17.44
CA VAL A 31 -26.20 -8.36 -16.20
C VAL A 31 -25.61 -6.98 -15.95
N TYR A 32 -25.59 -6.61 -14.67
CA TYR A 32 -24.86 -5.48 -14.14
C TYR A 32 -23.72 -6.00 -13.28
N THR A 33 -22.54 -5.43 -13.43
CA THR A 33 -21.31 -5.84 -12.78
C THR A 33 -20.62 -4.67 -12.11
N PHE A 34 -19.96 -4.93 -10.98
CA PHE A 34 -19.28 -3.89 -10.19
C PHE A 34 -18.13 -4.48 -9.38
N GLY A 35 -17.18 -3.64 -8.98
CA GLY A 35 -16.06 -4.02 -8.13
C GLY A 35 -16.34 -3.72 -6.66
N VAL A 36 -15.90 -4.59 -5.76
CA VAL A 36 -16.05 -4.44 -4.31
C VAL A 36 -14.74 -4.80 -3.60
N VAL A 37 -14.37 -4.02 -2.59
CA VAL A 37 -13.36 -4.39 -1.59
C VAL A 37 -14.10 -5.02 -0.43
N LEU A 38 -13.84 -6.30 -0.17
CA LEU A 38 -14.57 -7.09 0.83
C LEU A 38 -14.07 -6.85 2.25
N CYS A 39 -12.76 -7.05 2.48
CA CYS A 39 -12.10 -6.82 3.76
C CYS A 39 -10.60 -6.57 3.56
N ASP A 40 -9.93 -6.07 4.59
CA ASP A 40 -8.49 -5.79 4.61
C ASP A 40 -7.82 -6.24 5.92
N ASN A 41 -6.51 -6.02 6.03
CA ASN A 41 -5.70 -6.37 7.20
C ASN A 41 -5.50 -5.21 8.18
N GLU A 42 -6.28 -4.14 8.07
CA GLU A 42 -6.24 -3.02 9.01
C GLU A 42 -6.99 -3.38 10.31
N ILE A 43 -6.63 -2.75 11.43
CA ILE A 43 -7.40 -2.90 12.68
C ILE A 43 -8.74 -2.19 12.50
N ASP A 44 -9.82 -2.96 12.58
CA ASP A 44 -11.18 -2.51 12.37
C ASP A 44 -11.82 -1.88 13.62
N ARG A 45 -13.11 -1.55 13.53
CA ARG A 45 -13.87 -0.94 14.62
C ARG A 45 -14.11 -1.88 15.82
N ASP A 46 -14.02 -3.19 15.61
CA ASP A 46 -14.21 -4.21 16.63
C ASP A 46 -12.87 -4.68 17.23
N PHE A 47 -11.79 -3.98 16.88
CA PHE A 47 -10.41 -4.31 17.22
C PHE A 47 -10.05 -5.73 16.76
N GLU A 48 -10.49 -6.09 15.55
CA GLU A 48 -10.06 -7.29 14.85
C GLU A 48 -9.30 -6.88 13.58
N ARG A 49 -8.47 -7.77 13.06
CA ARG A 49 -7.86 -7.64 11.73
C ARG A 49 -7.58 -9.02 11.16
N PHE A 50 -7.61 -9.18 9.85
CA PHE A 50 -7.07 -10.38 9.22
C PHE A 50 -5.53 -10.32 9.17
N SER A 51 -4.89 -11.48 9.30
CA SER A 51 -3.49 -11.63 8.86
C SER A 51 -3.40 -11.60 7.33
N ALA A 52 -2.24 -11.20 6.80
CA ALA A 52 -2.02 -11.18 5.35
C ALA A 52 -2.18 -12.58 4.72
N GLU A 53 -1.74 -13.62 5.42
CA GLU A 53 -1.89 -15.02 5.03
C GLU A 53 -3.36 -15.44 5.04
N ALA A 54 -4.14 -15.01 6.03
CA ALA A 54 -5.57 -15.28 6.06
C ALA A 54 -6.30 -14.63 4.89
N LEU A 55 -5.96 -13.39 4.50
CA LEU A 55 -6.58 -12.77 3.33
C LEU A 55 -6.29 -13.55 2.03
N LYS A 56 -5.06 -14.02 1.86
CA LYS A 56 -4.66 -14.85 0.71
C LYS A 56 -5.45 -16.16 0.65
N ALA A 57 -5.63 -16.82 1.79
CA ALA A 57 -6.40 -18.06 1.88
C ALA A 57 -7.92 -17.86 1.78
N LEU A 58 -8.44 -16.74 2.27
CA LEU A 58 -9.87 -16.43 2.30
C LEU A 58 -10.40 -15.94 0.95
N ALA A 59 -9.59 -15.22 0.16
CA ALA A 59 -9.99 -14.69 -1.15
C ALA A 59 -10.70 -15.71 -2.07
N PRO A 60 -10.15 -16.91 -2.35
CA PRO A 60 -10.81 -17.88 -3.22
C PRO A 60 -12.12 -18.43 -2.62
N MET A 61 -12.31 -18.39 -1.30
CA MET A 61 -13.53 -18.88 -0.65
C MET A 61 -14.74 -17.99 -0.94
N PHE A 62 -14.53 -16.74 -1.35
CA PHE A 62 -15.61 -15.81 -1.71
C PHE A 62 -16.14 -16.00 -3.14
N GLU A 63 -15.47 -16.77 -3.99
CA GLU A 63 -15.99 -17.05 -5.33
C GLU A 63 -17.35 -17.77 -5.26
N GLY A 64 -18.33 -17.25 -6.00
CA GLY A 64 -19.70 -17.75 -5.98
C GLY A 64 -20.51 -17.34 -4.75
N ARG A 65 -19.96 -16.61 -3.77
CA ARG A 65 -20.72 -16.19 -2.59
C ARG A 65 -21.74 -15.10 -2.90
N THR A 66 -22.87 -15.16 -2.21
CA THR A 66 -24.01 -14.26 -2.41
C THR A 66 -23.77 -12.92 -1.73
N GLY A 67 -24.24 -11.85 -2.38
CA GLY A 67 -24.39 -10.51 -1.84
C GLY A 67 -25.78 -10.34 -1.23
N ILE A 68 -25.84 -9.96 0.05
CA ILE A 68 -27.09 -9.74 0.81
C ILE A 68 -27.12 -8.34 1.46
N PHE A 69 -28.10 -8.10 2.34
CA PHE A 69 -28.23 -6.88 3.12
C PHE A 69 -28.19 -7.19 4.61
N ASP A 70 -27.50 -6.34 5.38
CA ASP A 70 -27.44 -6.35 6.84
C ASP A 70 -27.20 -7.73 7.47
N HIS A 71 -26.41 -8.59 6.80
CA HIS A 71 -26.15 -9.98 7.20
C HIS A 71 -27.42 -10.84 7.40
N SER A 72 -28.52 -10.46 6.73
CA SER A 72 -29.80 -11.14 6.80
C SER A 72 -29.73 -12.56 6.20
N GLY A 73 -30.13 -13.56 6.99
CA GLY A 73 -30.28 -14.95 6.54
C GLY A 73 -31.47 -15.21 5.61
N SER A 74 -32.16 -14.17 5.14
CA SER A 74 -33.33 -14.27 4.27
C SER A 74 -32.93 -14.48 2.80
N ALA A 75 -33.51 -15.48 2.16
CA ALA A 75 -33.32 -15.71 0.72
C ALA A 75 -33.78 -14.52 -0.15
N LYS A 76 -34.66 -13.65 0.36
CA LYS A 76 -35.16 -12.48 -0.38
C LYS A 76 -34.08 -11.42 -0.64
N ASP A 77 -33.06 -11.39 0.22
CA ASP A 77 -32.03 -10.35 0.23
C ASP A 77 -30.86 -10.70 -0.70
N GLN A 78 -30.82 -11.93 -1.23
CA GLN A 78 -29.86 -12.36 -2.24
C GLN A 78 -30.05 -11.53 -3.52
N SER A 79 -29.08 -10.65 -3.78
CA SER A 79 -29.20 -9.64 -4.84
C SER A 79 -28.01 -9.65 -5.81
N ALA A 80 -26.85 -10.14 -5.38
CA ALA A 80 -25.64 -10.20 -6.20
C ALA A 80 -24.86 -11.49 -5.94
N ARG A 81 -23.87 -11.79 -6.80
CA ARG A 81 -22.95 -12.93 -6.60
C ARG A 81 -21.54 -12.56 -7.06
N ILE A 82 -20.54 -12.98 -6.32
CA ILE A 82 -19.13 -12.83 -6.70
C ILE A 82 -18.79 -13.84 -7.78
N PHE A 83 -18.13 -13.39 -8.86
CA PHE A 83 -17.69 -14.28 -9.95
C PHE A 83 -16.16 -14.33 -10.12
N GLU A 84 -15.44 -13.43 -9.47
CA GLU A 84 -13.97 -13.38 -9.45
C GLU A 84 -13.50 -12.66 -8.19
N CYS A 85 -12.46 -13.18 -7.53
CA CYS A 85 -11.96 -12.66 -6.27
C CYS A 85 -10.46 -12.87 -6.13
N SER A 86 -9.72 -11.89 -5.58
CA SER A 86 -8.32 -12.08 -5.25
C SER A 86 -7.85 -11.18 -4.10
N CYS A 87 -6.77 -11.61 -3.44
CA CYS A 87 -6.05 -10.80 -2.47
C CYS A 87 -5.05 -9.90 -3.21
N CYS A 88 -5.15 -8.59 -2.97
CA CYS A 88 -4.24 -7.57 -3.48
C CYS A 88 -3.39 -7.04 -2.32
N GLU A 89 -2.09 -6.86 -2.53
CA GLU A 89 -1.15 -6.29 -1.55
C GLU A 89 -0.62 -4.95 -2.08
N ASP A 90 -0.60 -3.94 -1.23
CA ASP A 90 0.03 -2.64 -1.46
C ASP A 90 1.29 -2.56 -0.57
N PRO A 91 2.49 -2.71 -1.16
CA PRO A 91 3.74 -2.71 -0.40
C PRO A 91 4.19 -1.32 0.05
N PHE A 92 3.54 -0.25 -0.43
CA PHE A 92 3.89 1.13 -0.09
C PHE A 92 2.99 1.71 1.00
N ARG A 93 1.82 1.12 1.22
CA ARG A 93 0.94 1.46 2.34
C ARG A 93 1.18 0.51 3.51
N ARG A 94 1.41 1.09 4.70
CA ARG A 94 1.53 0.34 5.96
C ARG A 94 0.22 0.35 6.72
N THR A 95 -0.09 -0.76 7.39
CA THR A 95 -1.20 -0.84 8.34
C THR A 95 -0.80 -0.27 9.70
N SER A 96 -1.76 -0.05 10.59
CA SER A 96 -1.51 0.31 11.98
C SER A 96 -0.74 -0.78 12.75
N ALA A 97 -0.74 -2.02 12.24
CA ALA A 97 0.04 -3.13 12.79
C ALA A 97 1.48 -3.21 12.23
N GLY A 98 1.86 -2.30 11.32
CA GLY A 98 3.20 -2.24 10.70
C GLY A 98 3.40 -3.18 9.51
N GLU A 99 2.36 -3.91 9.10
CA GLU A 99 2.39 -4.80 7.93
C GLU A 99 2.14 -4.03 6.63
N ASN A 100 2.48 -4.61 5.48
CA ASN A 100 2.00 -4.08 4.19
C ASN A 100 0.48 -4.18 4.16
N TYR A 101 -0.18 -3.18 3.61
CA TYR A 101 -1.63 -3.21 3.45
C TYR A 101 -2.01 -4.30 2.44
N ALA A 102 -3.01 -5.09 2.76
CA ALA A 102 -3.57 -6.08 1.87
C ALA A 102 -5.09 -6.10 2.01
N CYS A 103 -5.79 -6.31 0.90
CA CYS A 103 -7.24 -6.39 0.87
C CYS A 103 -7.73 -7.44 -0.12
N ILE A 104 -8.94 -7.94 0.11
CA ILE A 104 -9.64 -8.78 -0.84
C ILE A 104 -10.48 -7.91 -1.75
N LYS A 105 -10.21 -7.98 -3.05
CA LYS A 105 -10.98 -7.33 -4.11
C LYS A 105 -11.78 -8.39 -4.86
N ALA A 106 -13.05 -8.13 -5.12
CA ALA A 106 -13.93 -9.02 -5.86
C ALA A 106 -14.74 -8.30 -6.93
N ARG A 107 -15.07 -9.05 -7.99
CA ARG A 107 -16.07 -8.68 -8.99
C ARG A 107 -17.37 -9.36 -8.65
N ALA A 108 -18.45 -8.60 -8.60
CA ALA A 108 -19.79 -9.11 -8.41
C ALA A 108 -20.69 -8.77 -9.60
N TYR A 109 -21.71 -9.60 -9.82
CA TYR A 109 -22.76 -9.37 -10.79
C TYR A 109 -24.15 -9.48 -10.15
N MET A 110 -25.12 -8.81 -10.76
CA MET A 110 -26.55 -8.99 -10.49
C MET A 110 -27.36 -8.90 -11.80
N PRO A 111 -28.50 -9.58 -11.90
CA PRO A 111 -29.34 -9.48 -13.09
C PRO A 111 -30.04 -8.11 -13.15
N LYS A 112 -30.10 -7.50 -14.34
CA LYS A 112 -30.81 -6.26 -14.63
C LYS A 112 -32.32 -6.53 -14.72
N THR A 113 -32.96 -6.59 -13.56
CA THR A 113 -34.41 -6.81 -13.42
C THR A 113 -35.09 -5.57 -12.84
N GLU A 114 -36.43 -5.53 -12.89
CA GLU A 114 -37.20 -4.47 -12.23
C GLU A 114 -36.90 -4.40 -10.72
N LYS A 115 -36.76 -5.56 -10.05
CA LYS A 115 -36.37 -5.65 -8.63
C LYS A 115 -35.05 -4.94 -8.35
N ASN A 116 -34.05 -5.12 -9.22
CA ASN A 116 -32.68 -4.65 -8.97
C ASN A 116 -32.41 -3.23 -9.50
N ARG A 117 -33.34 -2.63 -10.25
CA ARG A 117 -33.15 -1.31 -10.88
C ARG A 117 -32.70 -0.24 -9.88
N ASN A 118 -33.44 -0.09 -8.79
CA ASN A 118 -33.13 0.93 -7.77
C ASN A 118 -31.78 0.65 -7.10
N LEU A 119 -31.48 -0.61 -6.81
CA LEU A 119 -30.19 -0.99 -6.21
C LEU A 119 -29.01 -0.64 -7.13
N ILE A 120 -29.14 -0.89 -8.43
CA ILE A 120 -28.13 -0.53 -9.43
C ILE A 120 -27.91 0.99 -9.42
N GLU A 121 -28.99 1.78 -9.42
CA GLU A 121 -28.91 3.24 -9.36
C GLU A 121 -28.25 3.74 -8.05
N GLU A 122 -28.57 3.12 -6.91
CA GLU A 122 -27.93 3.45 -5.63
C GLU A 122 -26.43 3.12 -5.63
N ILE A 123 -26.02 2.00 -6.24
CA ILE A 123 -24.62 1.61 -6.37
C ILE A 123 -23.87 2.60 -7.27
N GLU A 124 -24.43 2.91 -8.45
CA GLU A 124 -23.83 3.84 -9.41
C GLU A 124 -23.71 5.27 -8.88
N SER A 125 -24.71 5.71 -8.11
CA SER A 125 -24.68 7.02 -7.43
C SER A 125 -23.79 7.03 -6.19
N GLY A 126 -23.34 5.86 -5.71
CA GLY A 126 -22.53 5.72 -4.50
C GLY A 126 -23.31 5.86 -3.20
N ILE A 127 -24.64 5.84 -3.26
CA ILE A 127 -25.52 5.78 -2.08
C ILE A 127 -25.42 4.40 -1.43
N ARG A 128 -25.34 3.33 -2.23
CA ARG A 128 -25.11 1.97 -1.76
C ARG A 128 -23.65 1.60 -1.96
N LYS A 129 -22.83 1.89 -0.95
CA LYS A 129 -21.37 1.77 -1.08
C LYS A 129 -20.77 0.79 -0.08
N GLU A 130 -21.13 0.90 1.18
CA GLU A 130 -20.45 0.19 2.27
C GLU A 130 -20.82 -1.29 2.28
N THR A 131 -19.81 -2.13 2.51
CA THR A 131 -19.97 -3.60 2.56
C THR A 131 -19.31 -4.22 3.78
N SER A 132 -19.70 -5.44 4.09
CA SER A 132 -19.14 -6.27 5.15
C SER A 132 -19.06 -7.72 4.69
N VAL A 133 -18.35 -8.57 5.42
CA VAL A 133 -18.21 -10.00 5.12
C VAL A 133 -18.66 -10.86 6.28
N GLY A 134 -19.38 -11.93 5.98
CA GLY A 134 -19.62 -13.04 6.89
C GLY A 134 -18.65 -14.17 6.60
N CYS A 135 -17.78 -14.50 7.55
CA CYS A 135 -16.85 -15.62 7.44
C CYS A 135 -16.54 -16.21 8.82
N SER A 136 -15.89 -17.37 8.85
CA SER A 136 -15.33 -17.95 10.06
C SER A 136 -13.84 -18.21 9.93
N VAL A 137 -13.17 -18.12 11.08
CA VAL A 137 -11.76 -18.40 11.26
C VAL A 137 -11.57 -19.37 12.42
N ASN A 138 -10.57 -20.23 12.32
CA ASN A 138 -10.25 -21.17 13.40
C ASN A 138 -9.50 -20.48 14.54
N GLU A 139 -8.69 -19.47 14.21
CA GLU A 139 -7.76 -18.83 15.15
C GLU A 139 -8.08 -17.34 15.32
N LYS A 140 -8.14 -16.91 16.57
CA LYS A 140 -8.23 -15.51 16.99
C LYS A 140 -7.10 -15.21 17.96
N ILE A 141 -6.00 -14.68 17.45
CA ILE A 141 -4.74 -14.53 18.20
C ILE A 141 -4.69 -13.16 18.87
N CYS A 142 -4.39 -13.10 20.17
CA CYS A 142 -4.21 -11.86 20.90
C CYS A 142 -2.93 -11.16 20.44
N SER A 143 -3.04 -9.90 20.00
CA SER A 143 -1.87 -9.13 19.57
C SER A 143 -0.84 -8.92 20.69
N VAL A 144 -1.24 -8.92 21.97
CA VAL A 144 -0.32 -8.65 23.10
C VAL A 144 0.51 -9.88 23.46
N CYS A 145 -0.13 -11.01 23.73
CA CYS A 145 0.55 -12.21 24.26
C CYS A 145 0.65 -13.38 23.28
N GLY A 146 0.01 -13.32 22.11
CA GLY A 146 0.06 -14.39 21.10
C GLY A 146 -0.85 -15.60 21.39
N GLU A 147 -1.52 -15.64 22.53
CA GLU A 147 -2.48 -16.70 22.89
C GLU A 147 -3.84 -16.48 22.23
N ASP A 148 -4.72 -17.49 22.26
CA ASP A 148 -6.12 -17.33 21.86
C ASP A 148 -6.78 -16.22 22.69
N ILE A 149 -7.24 -15.16 22.01
CA ILE A 149 -7.81 -13.98 22.65
C ILE A 149 -9.09 -14.30 23.44
N ARG A 150 -9.76 -15.40 23.10
CA ARG A 150 -10.95 -15.90 23.80
C ARG A 150 -10.60 -16.52 25.16
N ARG A 151 -9.33 -16.83 25.40
CA ARG A 151 -8.83 -17.54 26.59
C ARG A 151 -7.88 -16.72 27.44
N CYS A 152 -7.28 -15.66 26.90
CA CYS A 152 -6.38 -14.77 27.63
C CYS A 152 -7.14 -13.69 28.43
N SER A 153 -6.45 -12.98 29.32
CA SER A 153 -7.02 -11.90 30.14
C SER A 153 -6.98 -10.51 29.48
N HIS A 154 -6.38 -10.38 28.29
CA HIS A 154 -6.27 -9.11 27.59
C HIS A 154 -7.61 -8.71 26.95
N ILE A 155 -7.96 -7.44 27.09
CA ILE A 155 -9.23 -6.89 26.57
C ILE A 155 -8.94 -6.10 25.29
N LYS A 156 -9.63 -6.46 24.20
CA LYS A 156 -9.58 -5.72 22.92
C LYS A 156 -9.80 -4.22 23.13
N GLY A 157 -8.99 -3.40 22.48
CA GLY A 157 -9.05 -1.93 22.57
C GLY A 157 -8.27 -1.31 23.74
N ARG A 158 -7.74 -2.11 24.68
CA ARG A 158 -6.87 -1.61 25.75
C ARG A 158 -5.39 -1.66 25.38
N PHE A 159 -4.60 -0.78 25.99
CA PHE A 159 -3.15 -0.77 25.86
C PHE A 159 -2.48 -1.54 27.00
N TYR A 160 -1.45 -2.32 26.65
CA TYR A 160 -0.60 -3.07 27.57
C TYR A 160 0.85 -2.84 27.14
N ASP A 161 1.68 -2.30 28.03
CA ASP A 161 3.08 -1.95 27.73
C ASP A 161 3.27 -1.18 26.41
N GLY A 162 2.36 -0.22 26.15
CA GLY A 162 2.37 0.60 24.94
C GLY A 162 1.80 -0.07 23.68
N LYS A 163 1.35 -1.33 23.76
CA LYS A 163 0.77 -2.09 22.64
C LYS A 163 -0.75 -2.17 22.73
N LEU A 164 -1.44 -1.85 21.63
CA LEU A 164 -2.89 -1.99 21.52
C LEU A 164 -3.29 -3.48 21.39
N CYS A 165 -4.13 -3.96 22.30
CA CYS A 165 -4.74 -5.29 22.22
C CYS A 165 -5.82 -5.33 21.13
N HIS A 166 -5.68 -6.25 20.19
CA HIS A 166 -6.63 -6.56 19.13
C HIS A 166 -6.56 -8.06 18.80
N ALA A 167 -7.57 -8.59 18.12
CA ALA A 167 -7.58 -9.96 17.61
C ALA A 167 -6.99 -10.02 16.19
N VAL A 168 -6.03 -10.90 15.97
CA VAL A 168 -5.56 -11.27 14.63
C VAL A 168 -6.32 -12.52 14.20
N LEU A 169 -7.15 -12.38 13.18
CA LEU A 169 -7.94 -13.45 12.56
C LEU A 169 -7.03 -14.23 11.61
N ALA A 170 -6.87 -15.53 11.89
CA ALA A 170 -5.98 -16.42 11.16
C ALA A 170 -6.67 -17.76 10.86
N SER A 171 -6.14 -18.51 9.89
CA SER A 171 -6.67 -19.82 9.49
C SER A 171 -8.17 -19.77 9.14
N PRO A 172 -8.56 -19.07 8.06
CA PRO A 172 -9.94 -19.00 7.61
C PRO A 172 -10.51 -20.40 7.36
N ALA A 173 -11.74 -20.63 7.82
CA ALA A 173 -12.42 -21.91 7.74
C ALA A 173 -13.50 -21.92 6.65
N ASP A 174 -14.30 -20.86 6.56
CA ASP A 174 -15.32 -20.70 5.54
C ASP A 174 -15.65 -19.22 5.30
N ALA A 175 -16.14 -18.91 4.11
CA ALA A 175 -16.80 -17.65 3.78
C ALA A 175 -18.28 -17.94 3.58
N TYR A 176 -19.18 -17.15 4.16
CA TYR A 176 -20.63 -17.39 4.07
C TYR A 176 -21.27 -16.50 3.02
N GLU A 177 -21.00 -15.20 3.12
CA GLU A 177 -21.63 -14.16 2.31
C GLU A 177 -20.82 -12.86 2.39
N TRP A 178 -21.20 -11.92 1.54
CA TRP A 178 -20.86 -10.51 1.73
C TRP A 178 -22.16 -9.71 1.72
N SER A 179 -22.16 -8.58 2.42
CA SER A 179 -23.38 -7.82 2.67
C SER A 179 -23.17 -6.35 2.41
N PHE A 180 -24.19 -5.69 1.83
CA PHE A 180 -24.32 -4.25 1.97
C PHE A 180 -24.76 -3.91 3.39
N VAL A 181 -24.16 -2.88 3.97
CA VAL A 181 -24.43 -2.42 5.34
C VAL A 181 -24.38 -0.90 5.39
N ALA A 182 -24.96 -0.28 6.42
CA ALA A 182 -24.81 1.18 6.60
C ALA A 182 -23.46 1.56 7.24
N VAL A 183 -22.94 0.73 8.14
CA VAL A 183 -21.67 0.96 8.84
C VAL A 183 -20.87 -0.34 8.87
N PRO A 184 -19.76 -0.43 8.11
CA PRO A 184 -18.93 -1.63 8.08
C PRO A 184 -17.91 -1.62 9.22
N ALA A 185 -17.50 -2.82 9.66
CA ALA A 185 -16.40 -2.98 10.60
C ALA A 185 -15.09 -2.45 9.97
N GLN A 186 -14.73 -2.95 8.78
CA GLN A 186 -13.63 -2.42 7.98
C GLN A 186 -14.04 -1.12 7.27
N LYS A 187 -13.38 -0.01 7.62
CA LYS A 187 -13.71 1.33 7.11
C LYS A 187 -13.55 1.48 5.58
N ALA A 188 -12.69 0.68 4.97
CA ALA A 188 -12.41 0.73 3.54
C ALA A 188 -13.21 -0.28 2.71
N SER A 189 -14.05 -1.12 3.35
CA SER A 189 -14.89 -2.10 2.65
C SER A 189 -16.04 -1.40 1.93
N GLY A 190 -16.23 -1.74 0.66
CA GLY A 190 -17.29 -1.17 -0.16
C GLY A 190 -17.06 -1.26 -1.66
N VAL A 191 -18.05 -0.75 -2.41
CA VAL A 191 -18.02 -0.64 -3.87
C VAL A 191 -16.93 0.36 -4.30
N THR A 192 -16.18 -0.01 -5.34
CA THR A 192 -15.03 0.77 -5.83
C THR A 192 -15.16 1.16 -7.30
N LYS A 193 -14.70 2.38 -7.64
CA LYS A 193 -14.62 2.88 -9.02
C LYS A 193 -13.46 2.27 -9.81
N SER A 194 -12.28 2.18 -9.19
CA SER A 194 -11.06 1.63 -9.77
C SER A 194 -10.90 0.17 -9.35
N PHE A 195 -11.28 -0.74 -10.26
CA PHE A 195 -11.12 -2.16 -10.08
C PHE A 195 -10.17 -2.72 -11.13
N ASP A 196 -8.93 -2.97 -10.72
CA ASP A 196 -7.92 -3.67 -11.49
C ASP A 196 -7.20 -4.64 -10.53
N PHE A 197 -7.11 -5.91 -10.93
CA PHE A 197 -6.34 -6.93 -10.22
C PHE A 197 -4.84 -6.76 -10.44
N SER A 198 -4.48 -6.02 -11.48
CA SER A 198 -3.13 -5.53 -11.70
C SER A 198 -3.09 -4.06 -11.34
N GLU A 199 -2.35 -3.65 -10.33
CA GLU A 199 -2.09 -2.20 -10.17
C GLU A 199 -1.26 -1.72 -11.38
N LYS A 200 -1.93 -1.16 -12.38
CA LYS A 200 -1.40 -0.08 -13.20
C LYS A 200 -2.19 1.18 -12.86
N GLY A 201 -1.85 1.79 -11.71
CA GLY A 201 -2.19 3.19 -11.49
C GLY A 201 -1.62 4.06 -12.62
N GLU A 202 -2.11 5.29 -12.76
CA GLU A 202 -1.74 6.25 -13.83
C GLU A 202 -0.26 6.71 -13.83
N GLY A 203 0.68 5.92 -13.31
CA GLY A 203 2.11 6.12 -13.36
C GLY A 203 2.86 4.82 -13.67
N GLY A 204 2.93 4.46 -14.96
CA GLY A 204 3.77 3.36 -15.46
C GLY A 204 3.40 1.96 -14.94
N SER A 205 3.99 0.92 -15.52
CA SER A 205 3.86 -0.43 -14.97
C SER A 205 4.60 -0.49 -13.63
N PHE A 206 3.95 -1.01 -12.59
CA PHE A 206 4.55 -1.22 -11.26
C PHE A 206 5.94 -1.91 -11.29
N GLY A 207 6.18 -2.83 -12.23
CA GLY A 207 7.49 -3.44 -12.45
C GLY A 207 8.56 -2.46 -12.95
N GLU A 208 8.18 -1.43 -13.68
CA GLU A 208 9.08 -0.36 -14.16
C GLU A 208 9.53 0.53 -12.99
N LEU A 209 8.64 0.86 -12.05
CA LEU A 209 8.99 1.65 -10.87
C LEU A 209 9.97 0.92 -9.94
N LEU A 210 9.75 -0.39 -9.69
CA LEU A 210 10.70 -1.21 -8.92
C LEU A 210 12.06 -1.34 -9.63
N SER A 211 12.03 -1.52 -10.96
CA SER A 211 13.24 -1.53 -11.78
C SER A 211 14.00 -0.20 -11.68
N LEU A 212 13.30 0.94 -11.79
CA LEU A 212 13.88 2.28 -11.65
C LEU A 212 14.44 2.53 -10.26
N ALA A 213 13.74 2.11 -9.19
CA ALA A 213 14.23 2.23 -7.82
C ALA A 213 15.50 1.41 -7.60
N SER A 214 15.53 0.14 -8.05
CA SER A 214 16.73 -0.70 -7.99
C SER A 214 17.90 -0.11 -8.78
N GLN A 215 17.62 0.46 -9.95
CA GLN A 215 18.63 1.18 -10.74
C GLN A 215 19.14 2.43 -10.01
N GLY A 216 18.26 3.18 -9.34
CA GLY A 216 18.62 4.34 -8.52
C GLY A 216 19.52 3.98 -7.34
N GLU A 217 19.22 2.88 -6.62
CA GLU A 217 20.07 2.37 -5.54
C GLU A 217 21.45 1.95 -6.04
N LYS A 218 21.51 1.20 -7.14
CA LYS A 218 22.78 0.79 -7.78
C LYS A 218 23.59 1.99 -8.24
N TYR A 219 22.94 2.97 -8.86
CA TYR A 219 23.58 4.22 -9.29
C TYR A 219 24.15 5.00 -8.10
N ARG A 220 23.36 5.16 -7.03
CA ARG A 220 23.80 5.81 -5.78
C ARG A 220 24.99 5.10 -5.16
N ALA A 221 24.96 3.77 -5.08
CA ALA A 221 26.08 2.99 -4.56
C ALA A 221 27.36 3.15 -5.43
N SER A 222 27.20 3.28 -6.74
CA SER A 222 28.33 3.58 -7.64
C SER A 222 28.89 4.98 -7.40
N LEU A 223 28.02 6.01 -7.34
CA LEU A 223 28.43 7.38 -7.05
C LEU A 223 29.16 7.50 -5.71
N MET A 224 28.64 6.83 -4.68
CA MET A 224 29.29 6.80 -3.35
C MET A 224 30.66 6.16 -3.43
N ARG A 225 30.82 5.01 -4.10
CA ARG A 225 32.13 4.37 -4.25
C ARG A 225 33.14 5.28 -4.94
N ASP A 226 32.77 5.85 -6.07
CA ASP A 226 33.65 6.75 -6.82
C ASP A 226 34.05 7.97 -6.00
N CYS A 227 33.10 8.55 -5.26
CA CYS A 227 33.35 9.71 -4.42
C CYS A 227 34.27 9.37 -3.24
N VAL A 228 34.07 8.22 -2.57
CA VAL A 228 34.94 7.76 -1.48
C VAL A 228 36.37 7.53 -1.98
N VAL A 229 36.54 6.89 -3.13
CA VAL A 229 37.87 6.67 -3.73
C VAL A 229 38.58 8.02 -3.92
N LYS A 230 37.89 9.00 -4.52
CA LYS A 230 38.47 10.33 -4.77
C LYS A 230 38.76 11.11 -3.47
N CYS A 231 37.90 10.98 -2.46
CA CYS A 231 38.17 11.54 -1.14
C CYS A 231 39.43 10.93 -0.51
N CYS A 232 39.59 9.60 -0.55
CA CYS A 232 40.77 8.94 -0.01
C CYS A 232 42.06 9.32 -0.77
N GLU A 233 41.99 9.52 -2.09
CA GLU A 233 43.13 10.03 -2.88
C GLU A 233 43.55 11.45 -2.47
N LEU A 234 42.58 12.33 -2.22
CA LEU A 234 42.84 13.74 -1.89
C LEU A 234 43.13 13.97 -0.40
N PHE A 235 42.69 13.06 0.46
CA PHE A 235 42.79 13.15 1.92
C PHE A 235 43.26 11.80 2.50
N PRO A 236 44.54 11.42 2.29
CA PRO A 236 45.05 10.10 2.70
C PRO A 236 45.05 9.88 4.21
N ASP A 237 45.06 10.95 5.00
CA ASP A 237 45.08 10.89 6.47
C ASP A 237 43.69 10.64 7.09
N ILE A 238 42.63 10.58 6.28
CA ILE A 238 41.25 10.36 6.75
C ILE A 238 40.78 8.96 6.36
N GLU A 239 40.25 8.22 7.34
CA GLU A 239 39.75 6.87 7.11
C GLU A 239 38.53 6.83 6.18
N SER A 240 38.51 5.84 5.27
CA SER A 240 37.41 5.67 4.32
C SER A 240 36.03 5.45 4.96
N ALA A 241 36.00 4.93 6.21
CA ALA A 241 34.77 4.73 6.96
C ALA A 241 34.04 6.05 7.24
N PHE A 242 34.79 7.11 7.57
CA PHE A 242 34.22 8.44 7.82
C PHE A 242 33.54 9.01 6.56
N PHE A 243 34.17 8.89 5.39
CA PHE A 243 33.58 9.34 4.13
C PHE A 243 32.31 8.56 3.76
N ARG A 244 32.29 7.25 4.02
CA ARG A 244 31.09 6.42 3.81
C ARG A 244 29.94 6.88 4.70
N GLU A 245 30.22 7.15 5.97
CA GLU A 245 29.23 7.61 6.94
C GLU A 245 28.67 9.00 6.59
N LEU A 246 29.53 9.90 6.10
CA LEU A 246 29.15 11.23 5.66
C LEU A 246 28.26 11.16 4.41
N LEU A 247 28.67 10.42 3.39
CA LEU A 247 27.94 10.31 2.12
C LEU A 247 26.64 9.52 2.25
N ALA A 248 26.53 8.61 3.23
CA ALA A 248 25.30 7.88 3.50
C ALA A 248 24.12 8.82 3.81
N ARG A 249 24.39 10.00 4.37
CA ARG A 249 23.38 11.02 4.73
C ARG A 249 23.08 12.04 3.63
N ALA A 250 23.89 12.09 2.57
CA ALA A 250 23.71 13.01 1.45
C ALA A 250 22.80 12.41 0.36
N ASP A 251 22.02 13.20 -0.36
CA ASP A 251 21.25 12.71 -1.52
C ASP A 251 22.15 12.42 -2.75
N ALA A 252 21.60 11.78 -3.78
CA ALA A 252 22.38 11.38 -4.96
C ALA A 252 22.95 12.58 -5.74
N ASP A 253 22.22 13.69 -5.79
CA ASP A 253 22.65 14.91 -6.49
C ASP A 253 23.82 15.58 -5.76
N ALA A 254 23.78 15.64 -4.44
CA ALA A 254 24.86 16.15 -3.61
C ALA A 254 26.14 15.32 -3.78
N ILE A 255 26.02 13.98 -3.77
CA ILE A 255 27.16 13.08 -4.00
C ILE A 255 27.71 13.28 -5.42
N GLN A 256 26.85 13.41 -6.43
CA GLN A 256 27.25 13.65 -7.81
C GLN A 256 27.96 14.99 -7.99
N ARG A 257 27.44 16.08 -7.39
CA ARG A 257 28.08 17.41 -7.40
C ARG A 257 29.45 17.38 -6.73
N LEU A 258 29.56 16.71 -5.59
CA LEU A 258 30.83 16.55 -4.89
C LEU A 258 31.83 15.76 -5.74
N ASN A 259 31.44 14.61 -6.27
CA ASN A 259 32.28 13.78 -7.12
C ASN A 259 32.79 14.56 -8.35
N LYS A 260 31.92 15.33 -9.02
CA LYS A 260 32.31 16.22 -10.13
C LYS A 260 33.34 17.27 -9.69
N SER A 261 33.14 17.88 -8.53
CA SER A 261 34.05 18.90 -7.99
C SER A 261 35.42 18.33 -7.59
N LEU A 262 35.44 17.13 -6.99
CA LEU A 262 36.67 16.44 -6.60
C LEU A 262 37.46 15.93 -7.81
N ARG A 263 36.78 15.49 -8.87
CA ARG A 263 37.42 15.12 -10.15
C ARG A 263 38.08 16.33 -10.81
N ALA A 264 37.38 17.46 -10.89
CA ALA A 264 37.93 18.70 -11.43
C ALA A 264 39.19 19.18 -10.67
N ARG A 265 39.24 18.96 -9.34
CA ARG A 265 40.42 19.23 -8.51
C ARG A 265 41.57 18.24 -8.70
N GLY A 266 41.28 17.00 -9.10
CA GLY A 266 42.30 15.99 -9.38
C GLY A 266 43.01 16.21 -10.72
N GLU A 267 42.34 16.86 -11.68
CA GLU A 267 42.86 17.13 -13.04
C GLU A 267 43.55 18.50 -13.15
N GLY A 268 43.11 19.50 -12.37
CA GLY A 268 43.77 20.80 -12.25
C GLY A 268 44.64 20.84 -11.00
N GLY A 269 45.95 20.67 -11.15
CA GLY A 269 46.93 20.65 -10.05
C GLY A 269 46.71 21.74 -8.99
N ILE A 270 47.13 21.43 -7.76
CA ILE A 270 46.95 22.19 -6.52
C ILE A 270 47.08 23.70 -6.74
N SER A 271 45.95 24.40 -6.92
CA SER A 271 45.92 25.85 -6.72
C SER A 271 45.98 26.11 -5.22
N ARG A 272 47.16 26.54 -4.75
CA ARG A 272 47.40 26.97 -3.36
C ARG A 272 46.39 28.06 -2.98
N PRO A 273 45.78 28.01 -1.78
CA PRO A 273 45.04 29.16 -1.26
C PRO A 273 46.00 30.34 -1.01
N GLN A 274 45.63 31.52 -1.50
CA GLN A 274 46.31 32.79 -1.24
C GLN A 274 46.19 33.17 0.24
N PHE A 275 47.16 32.76 1.05
CA PHE A 275 47.47 33.44 2.30
C PHE A 275 48.99 33.49 2.47
N GLU A 276 49.64 34.41 1.75
CA GLU A 276 50.96 34.88 2.15
C GLU A 276 50.79 35.86 3.32
N ARG A 277 51.14 35.42 4.53
CA ARG A 277 51.61 36.37 5.55
C ARG A 277 53.02 36.79 5.17
N LYS A 278 53.21 38.04 4.73
CA LYS A 278 54.55 38.62 4.69
C LYS A 278 54.95 38.99 6.12
N SER A 279 55.92 38.25 6.66
CA SER A 279 56.63 38.60 7.89
C SER A 279 57.97 39.28 7.57
N GLY A 280 58.22 40.39 8.26
CA GLY A 280 59.54 41.01 8.44
C GLY A 280 59.69 42.35 7.71
N ALA A 281 60.25 43.42 8.29
CA ALA A 281 60.70 43.73 9.65
C ALA A 281 60.88 45.26 9.72
N GLN A 282 60.68 45.82 10.91
CA GLN A 282 61.26 47.05 11.50
C GLN A 282 61.29 48.39 10.72
N SER A 283 60.72 49.43 11.34
CA SER A 283 61.52 50.44 12.05
C SER A 283 60.65 51.36 12.92
N ASP A 284 61.16 51.68 14.10
CA ASP A 284 60.63 52.61 15.10
C ASP A 284 60.20 53.98 14.54
N ALA A 285 59.16 54.58 15.15
CA ALA A 285 59.20 55.93 15.70
C ALA A 285 57.83 56.35 16.26
N ASN A 286 57.72 56.30 17.58
CA ASN A 286 57.36 57.41 18.45
C ASN A 286 56.17 58.33 18.13
N ASN A 287 55.40 58.59 19.20
CA ASN A 287 54.68 59.82 19.51
C ASN A 287 53.34 60.12 18.83
N GLN A 288 52.23 59.84 19.52
CA GLN A 288 51.44 60.88 20.22
C GLN A 288 50.09 60.31 20.70
N PHE A 289 50.03 59.91 21.97
CA PHE A 289 48.82 60.07 22.76
C PHE A 289 49.06 61.26 23.70
N ARG A 290 48.23 62.29 23.59
CA ARG A 290 47.96 63.22 24.68
C ARG A 290 46.46 63.19 24.95
N ILE A 291 46.16 62.53 26.08
CA ILE A 291 45.00 62.60 26.99
C ILE A 291 43.62 62.67 26.34
#